data_AF-A0A3D3A5D1-F1
#
_entry.id   AF-A0A3D3A5D1-F1
#
_cell.length_a   1.000
_cell.length_b   1.000
_cell.length_c   1.000
_cell.angle_alpha   90.00
_cell.angle_beta   90.00
_cell.angle_gamma   90.00
#
_symmetry.space_group_name_H-M   'P 1'
#
loop_
_entity.id
_entity.type
_entity.pdbx_description
1 polymer ?
#
loop_
_entity_poly.entity_id
_entity_poly.type
_entity_poly.pdbx_seq_one_letter_code
_entity_poly.pdbx_strand_id
1 'polypeptide(L)'
;MVGVVRNEGQPGGGPFWVRIHSGVDAGLVRPQIVESIEFEEDQKALMAQATHFNPVDMVCVLRPGQSLAPFVDVSRYMLATKEVQGEKVKVLEHPGLWNGGMSGWLNRFVEIPSFCFQPVKSALDLIDRR
;
A
#
# COMPACT_ATOMS: atom_id res chain seq x y z
N MET A 1 5.55 -12.82 0.31
CA MET A 1 6.15 -12.13 1.46
C MET A 1 6.29 -10.67 1.10
N VAL A 2 5.91 -9.77 2.00
CA VAL A 2 6.05 -8.32 1.83
C VAL A 2 7.11 -7.85 2.80
N GLY A 3 8.17 -7.24 2.29
CA GLY A 3 9.18 -6.59 3.12
C GLY A 3 8.59 -5.33 3.74
N VAL A 4 8.92 -5.06 4.99
CA VAL A 4 8.62 -3.80 5.68
C VAL A 4 9.84 -3.31 6.42
N VAL A 5 10.00 -2.00 6.57
CA VAL A 5 11.08 -1.41 7.37
C VAL A 5 10.49 -0.62 8.52
N ARG A 6 11.25 -0.40 9.60
CA ARG A 6 10.80 0.43 10.73
C ARG A 6 10.42 1.82 10.24
N ASN A 7 9.31 2.33 10.76
CA ASN A 7 8.88 3.67 10.42
C ASN A 7 9.65 4.70 11.26
N GLU A 8 10.53 5.46 10.61
CA GLU A 8 11.31 6.56 11.23
C GLU A 8 10.67 7.94 10.93
N GLY A 9 9.35 7.99 10.77
CA GLY A 9 8.61 9.20 10.42
C GLY A 9 8.45 9.41 8.91
N GLN A 10 8.59 8.35 8.10
CA GLN A 10 8.40 8.43 6.67
C GLN A 10 6.90 8.53 6.33
N PRO A 11 6.48 9.45 5.45
CA PRO A 11 5.12 9.47 4.94
C PRO A 11 4.91 8.30 3.98
N GLY A 12 3.79 7.59 4.12
CA GLY A 12 3.40 6.49 3.23
C GLY A 12 2.54 5.43 3.92
N GLY A 13 2.21 4.38 3.17
CA GLY A 13 1.45 3.25 3.66
C GLY A 13 2.22 2.33 4.61
N GLY A 14 1.48 1.73 5.53
CA GLY A 14 1.99 0.77 6.53
C GLY A 14 1.16 -0.50 6.58
N PRO A 15 1.62 -1.54 7.29
CA PRO A 15 0.88 -2.79 7.44
C PRO A 15 -0.23 -2.67 8.51
N PHE A 16 -1.45 -3.03 8.15
CA PHE A 16 -2.61 -3.05 9.05
C PHE A 16 -3.46 -4.31 8.85
N TRP A 17 -4.28 -4.63 9.84
CA TRP A 17 -5.34 -5.62 9.72
C TRP A 17 -6.56 -4.99 9.07
N VAL A 18 -6.92 -5.47 7.88
CA VAL A 18 -8.00 -4.88 7.07
C VAL A 18 -9.07 -5.94 6.82
N ARG A 19 -10.33 -5.54 7.01
CA ARG A 19 -11.48 -6.34 6.60
C ARG A 19 -11.71 -6.17 5.11
N ILE A 20 -11.80 -7.27 4.38
CA ILE A 20 -12.04 -7.28 2.93
C ILE A 20 -13.53 -7.08 2.69
N HIS A 21 -13.88 -6.17 1.78
CA HIS A 21 -15.27 -5.80 1.51
C HIS A 21 -15.80 -6.34 0.18
N SER A 22 -14.93 -6.80 -0.72
CA SER A 22 -15.32 -7.40 -1.99
C SER A 22 -14.33 -8.46 -2.49
N GLY A 23 -14.69 -9.17 -3.56
CA GLY A 23 -13.93 -10.32 -4.07
C GLY A 23 -14.31 -11.62 -3.36
N VAL A 24 -13.61 -12.72 -3.71
CA VAL A 24 -13.93 -14.06 -3.20
C VAL A 24 -13.68 -14.23 -1.69
N ASP A 25 -12.90 -13.32 -1.10
CA ASP A 25 -12.50 -13.32 0.31
C ASP A 25 -13.26 -12.28 1.15
N ALA A 26 -14.36 -11.71 0.63
CA ALA A 26 -15.16 -10.72 1.34
C ALA A 26 -15.59 -11.20 2.74
N GLY A 27 -15.46 -10.32 3.74
CA GLY A 27 -15.73 -10.58 5.15
C GLY A 27 -14.52 -11.06 5.95
N LEU A 28 -13.48 -11.59 5.31
CA LEU A 28 -12.25 -11.99 5.99
C LEU A 28 -11.41 -10.78 6.44
N VAL A 29 -10.60 -10.98 7.48
CA VAL A 29 -9.61 -10.01 7.93
C VAL A 29 -8.22 -10.51 7.56
N ARG A 30 -7.43 -9.70 6.87
CA ARG A 30 -6.07 -10.05 6.43
C ARG A 30 -5.11 -8.90 6.66
N PRO A 31 -3.81 -9.19 6.86
CA PRO A 31 -2.81 -8.14 6.96
C PRO A 31 -2.55 -7.60 5.54
N GLN A 32 -2.59 -6.29 5.38
CA GLN A 32 -2.50 -5.58 4.11
C GLN A 32 -1.71 -4.28 4.29
N ILE A 33 -1.20 -3.73 3.19
CA ILE A 33 -0.76 -2.33 3.20
C ILE A 33 -1.98 -1.44 3.09
N VAL A 34 -1.98 -0.34 3.84
CA VAL A 34 -2.97 0.74 3.75
C VAL A 34 -2.22 2.03 3.59
N GLU A 35 -2.52 2.74 2.50
CA GLU A 35 -1.92 4.03 2.18
C GLU A 35 -2.54 5.15 3.02
N SER A 36 -1.79 6.21 3.30
CA SER A 36 -2.26 7.31 4.15
C SER A 36 -3.55 7.97 3.64
N ILE A 37 -3.77 7.98 2.32
CA ILE A 37 -4.96 8.55 1.68
C ILE A 37 -6.23 7.70 1.89
N GLU A 38 -6.09 6.45 2.32
CA GLU A 38 -7.22 5.58 2.62
C GLU A 38 -7.76 5.77 4.04
N PHE A 39 -7.06 6.54 4.88
CA PHE A 39 -7.49 6.85 6.23
C PHE A 39 -8.36 8.10 6.25
N GLU A 40 -9.52 7.98 6.88
CA GLU A 40 -10.38 9.12 7.20
C GLU A 40 -9.78 9.96 8.35
N GLU A 41 -10.26 11.20 8.51
CA GLU A 41 -9.74 12.16 9.49
C GLU A 41 -9.78 11.61 10.93
N ASP A 42 -10.82 10.84 11.26
CA ASP A 42 -11.01 10.20 12.56
C ASP A 42 -10.10 8.96 12.78
N GLN A 43 -9.44 8.48 11.72
CA GLN A 43 -8.54 7.33 11.76
C GLN A 43 -7.06 7.73 11.78
N LYS A 44 -6.73 9.03 11.80
CA LYS A 44 -5.33 9.51 11.85
C LYS A 44 -4.54 8.97 13.05
N ALA A 45 -5.20 8.77 14.20
CA ALA A 45 -4.58 8.19 15.38
C ALA A 45 -4.19 6.71 15.18
N LEU A 46 -4.93 5.97 14.35
CA LEU A 46 -4.59 4.59 13.96
C LEU A 46 -3.39 4.58 13.01
N MET A 47 -3.37 5.50 12.02
CA MET A 47 -2.24 5.65 11.10
C MET A 47 -0.93 5.90 11.86
N ALA A 48 -0.96 6.75 12.90
CA ALA A 48 0.21 7.05 13.72
C ALA A 48 0.76 5.86 14.53
N GLN A 49 -0.01 4.78 14.68
CA GLN A 49 0.42 3.57 15.38
C GLN A 49 1.21 2.60 14.47
N ALA A 50 1.36 2.90 13.18
CA ALA A 50 2.15 2.09 12.26
C ALA A 50 3.62 2.03 12.71
N THR A 51 4.03 0.85 13.18
CA THR A 51 5.42 0.57 13.57
C THR A 51 6.37 0.44 12.38
N HIS A 52 5.80 0.17 11.21
CA HIS A 52 6.52 -0.12 9.98
C HIS A 52 5.90 0.61 8.78
N PHE A 53 6.71 0.75 7.73
CA PHE A 53 6.33 1.37 6.47
C PHE A 53 6.69 0.41 5.31
N ASN A 54 6.00 0.54 4.18
CA ASN A 54 6.17 -0.28 2.99
C ASN A 54 7.33 0.21 2.06
N PRO A 55 8.50 -0.44 2.04
CA PRO A 55 9.60 -0.11 1.13
C PRO A 55 9.34 -0.51 -0.33
N VAL A 56 8.18 -1.12 -0.63
CA VAL A 56 7.80 -1.61 -1.97
C VAL A 56 8.58 -2.88 -2.39
N ASP A 57 9.10 -3.62 -1.41
CA ASP A 57 9.76 -4.91 -1.64
C ASP A 57 8.81 -6.09 -1.41
N MET A 58 8.73 -7.01 -2.38
CA MET A 58 8.02 -8.27 -2.18
C MET A 58 8.55 -9.43 -3.01
N VAL A 59 8.31 -10.63 -2.50
CA VAL A 59 8.47 -11.89 -3.23
C VAL A 59 7.12 -12.58 -3.30
N CYS A 60 6.67 -12.89 -4.51
CA CYS A 60 5.40 -13.57 -4.76
C CYS A 60 5.65 -14.89 -5.48
N VAL A 61 4.98 -15.95 -5.02
CA VAL A 61 5.05 -17.29 -5.64
C VAL A 61 3.70 -17.55 -6.27
N LEU A 62 3.69 -17.64 -7.60
CA LEU A 62 2.48 -17.81 -8.40
C LEU A 62 2.66 -18.97 -9.35
N ARG A 63 1.58 -19.72 -9.61
CA ARG A 63 1.59 -20.66 -10.72
C ARG A 63 1.51 -19.87 -12.04
N PRO A 64 2.19 -20.32 -13.12
CA PRO A 64 2.04 -19.70 -14.42
C PRO A 64 0.56 -19.61 -14.83
N GLY A 65 0.11 -18.42 -15.23
CA GLY A 65 -1.29 -18.18 -15.65
C GLY A 65 -2.33 -18.12 -14.52
N GLN A 66 -1.92 -18.16 -13.24
CA GLN A 66 -2.85 -18.03 -12.12
C GLN A 66 -3.50 -16.64 -12.10
N SER A 67 -4.81 -16.58 -12.29
CA SER A 67 -5.57 -15.33 -12.19
C SER A 67 -5.65 -14.84 -10.74
N LEU A 68 -5.34 -13.55 -10.55
CA LEU A 68 -5.41 -12.88 -9.24
C LEU A 68 -6.61 -11.94 -9.12
N ALA A 69 -7.30 -11.66 -10.24
CA ALA A 69 -8.49 -10.81 -10.28
C ALA A 69 -9.58 -11.20 -9.25
N PRO A 70 -9.84 -12.49 -8.95
CA PRO A 70 -10.85 -12.85 -7.95
C PRO A 70 -10.54 -12.36 -6.52
N PHE A 71 -9.28 -12.09 -6.22
CA PHE A 71 -8.79 -11.69 -4.89
C PHE A 71 -8.67 -10.17 -4.71
N VAL A 72 -9.04 -9.39 -5.74
CA VAL A 72 -9.03 -7.94 -5.70
C VAL A 72 -10.22 -7.44 -4.88
N ASP A 73 -9.97 -6.53 -3.95
CA ASP A 73 -11.02 -5.77 -3.29
C ASP A 73 -11.30 -4.49 -4.08
N VAL A 74 -12.32 -4.54 -4.95
CA VAL A 74 -12.76 -3.41 -5.79
C VAL A 74 -13.31 -2.22 -5.02
N SER A 75 -13.61 -2.38 -3.72
CA SER A 75 -14.06 -1.27 -2.88
C SER A 75 -12.93 -0.33 -2.46
N ARG A 76 -11.68 -0.77 -2.48
CA ARG A 76 -10.49 0.01 -2.09
C ARG A 76 -9.96 0.87 -3.24
N TYR A 77 -10.87 1.52 -3.96
CA TYR A 77 -10.52 2.55 -4.95
C TYR A 77 -10.11 3.84 -4.22
N MET A 78 -9.28 4.65 -4.87
CA MET A 78 -8.88 5.95 -4.33
C MET A 78 -9.52 7.08 -5.13
N LEU A 79 -10.00 8.11 -4.43
CA LEU A 79 -10.46 9.35 -5.05
C LEU A 79 -9.47 10.46 -4.76
N ALA A 80 -8.82 10.96 -5.80
CA ALA A 80 -7.90 12.08 -5.71
C ALA A 80 -8.45 13.32 -6.42
N THR A 81 -8.13 14.50 -5.92
CA THR A 81 -8.32 15.75 -6.68
C THR A 81 -6.98 16.16 -7.25
N LYS A 82 -6.93 16.35 -8.57
CA LYS A 82 -5.72 16.80 -9.29
C LYS A 82 -6.04 18.09 -10.04
N GLU A 83 -5.03 18.92 -10.25
CA GLU A 83 -5.14 20.08 -11.13
C GLU A 83 -4.60 19.69 -12.50
N VAL A 84 -5.43 19.79 -13.54
CA VAL A 84 -5.07 19.48 -14.91
C VAL A 84 -5.42 20.70 -15.75
N GLN A 85 -4.39 21.32 -16.35
CA GLN A 85 -4.54 22.52 -17.19
C GLN A 85 -5.25 23.69 -16.45
N GLY A 86 -5.02 23.84 -15.15
CA GLY A 86 -5.62 24.91 -14.33
C GLY A 86 -7.04 24.59 -13.83
N GLU A 87 -7.60 23.42 -14.16
CA GLU A 87 -8.90 22.97 -13.66
C GLU A 87 -8.77 21.86 -12.63
N LYS A 88 -9.63 21.91 -11.60
CA LYS A 88 -9.72 20.83 -10.61
C LYS A 88 -10.51 19.67 -11.17
N VAL A 89 -9.86 18.52 -11.32
CA VAL A 89 -10.49 17.27 -11.76
C VAL A 89 -10.50 16.25 -10.63
N LYS A 90 -11.56 15.45 -10.56
CA LYS A 90 -11.62 14.27 -9.69
C LYS A 90 -11.14 13.06 -10.48
N VAL A 91 -10.20 12.33 -9.91
CA VAL A 91 -9.64 11.11 -10.48
C VAL A 91 -10.01 9.94 -9.59
N LEU A 92 -10.61 8.92 -10.21
CA LEU A 92 -10.83 7.61 -9.60
C LEU A 92 -9.65 6.72 -9.98
N GLU A 93 -8.90 6.27 -8.99
CA GLU A 93 -7.85 5.27 -9.17
C GLU A 93 -8.40 3.91 -8.72
N HIS A 94 -8.46 2.96 -9.65
CA HIS A 94 -8.81 1.58 -9.33
C HIS A 94 -7.81 1.00 -8.32
N PRO A 95 -8.20 -0.05 -7.57
CA PRO A 95 -7.31 -0.71 -6.63
C PRO A 95 -5.96 -1.04 -7.25
N GLY A 96 -4.90 -0.45 -6.68
CA GLY A 96 -3.53 -0.75 -7.04
C GLY A 96 -3.04 -1.97 -6.28
N LEU A 97 -1.78 -2.35 -6.49
CA LEU A 97 -1.21 -3.54 -5.84
C LEU A 97 -1.34 -3.45 -4.30
N TRP A 98 -0.87 -2.34 -3.72
CA TRP A 98 -0.83 -2.14 -2.26
C TRP A 98 -2.17 -1.73 -1.66
N ASN A 99 -3.02 -1.06 -2.45
CA ASN A 99 -4.34 -0.59 -2.06
C ASN A 99 -5.42 -1.41 -2.77
N GLY A 100 -5.73 -2.60 -2.23
CA GLY A 100 -6.88 -3.40 -2.67
C GLY A 100 -6.60 -4.52 -3.67
N GLY A 101 -5.60 -4.39 -4.54
CA GLY A 101 -5.24 -5.41 -5.54
C GLY A 101 -4.75 -6.72 -4.94
N MET A 102 -4.08 -6.65 -3.78
CA MET A 102 -3.60 -7.82 -3.03
C MET A 102 -4.44 -8.18 -1.80
N SER A 103 -5.65 -7.62 -1.65
CA SER A 103 -6.47 -7.79 -0.44
C SER A 103 -6.71 -9.25 -0.06
N GLY A 104 -7.11 -10.08 -1.02
CA GLY A 104 -7.34 -11.52 -0.84
C GLY A 104 -6.07 -12.38 -0.91
N TRP A 105 -4.88 -11.80 -0.98
CA TRP A 105 -3.65 -12.60 -1.06
C TRP A 105 -3.28 -13.16 0.32
N LEU A 106 -2.47 -14.22 0.32
CA LEU A 106 -1.88 -14.77 1.54
C LEU A 106 -0.59 -14.03 1.87
N ASN A 107 -0.72 -13.00 2.71
CA ASN A 107 0.39 -12.12 3.04
C ASN A 107 1.12 -12.54 4.32
N ARG A 108 2.44 -12.34 4.29
CA ARG A 108 3.35 -12.40 5.44
C ARG A 108 4.26 -11.19 5.35
N PHE A 109 4.20 -10.36 6.38
CA PHE A 109 5.05 -9.18 6.52
C PHE A 109 6.33 -9.56 7.25
N VAL A 110 7.47 -9.15 6.71
CA VAL A 110 8.79 -9.46 7.23
C VAL A 110 9.55 -8.15 7.38
N GLU A 111 10.00 -7.85 8.61
CA GLU A 111 10.92 -6.73 8.83
C GLU A 111 12.23 -7.02 8.09
N ILE A 112 12.63 -6.11 7.21
CA ILE A 112 13.92 -6.14 6.51
C ILE A 112 14.79 -4.96 7.02
N PRO A 113 16.12 -5.03 6.88
CA PRO A 113 16.98 -3.95 7.32
C PRO A 113 16.63 -2.61 6.65
N SER A 114 16.60 -1.51 7.41
CA SER A 114 16.21 -0.19 6.89
C SER A 114 17.07 0.29 5.72
N PHE A 115 18.35 -0.11 5.65
CA PHE A 115 19.24 0.25 4.54
C PHE A 115 18.82 -0.37 3.18
N CYS A 116 17.98 -1.40 3.18
CA CYS A 116 17.39 -1.94 1.96
C CYS A 116 16.42 -0.95 1.30
N PHE A 117 15.88 -0.01 2.08
CA PHE A 117 15.02 1.04 1.55
C PHE A 117 15.83 2.31 1.25
N GLN A 118 16.05 2.56 -0.04
CA GLN A 118 16.69 3.78 -0.53
C GLN A 118 15.75 4.52 -1.49
N PRO A 119 14.82 5.37 -0.99
CA PRO A 119 13.87 6.09 -1.85
C PRO A 119 14.51 7.24 -2.61
N VAL A 120 14.13 7.40 -3.88
CA VAL A 120 14.43 8.59 -4.70
C VAL A 120 13.11 9.34 -4.93
N LYS A 121 12.88 10.42 -4.19
CA LYS A 121 11.71 11.31 -4.32
C LYS A 121 12.02 12.52 -5.20
N SER A 122 13.29 12.92 -5.28
CA SER A 122 13.76 14.01 -6.14
C SER A 122 15.08 13.64 -6.83
N ALA A 123 15.43 14.37 -7.90
CA ALA A 123 16.72 14.20 -8.57
C ALA A 123 17.92 14.48 -7.62
N LEU A 124 17.73 15.33 -6.60
CA LEU A 124 18.76 15.63 -5.61
C LEU A 124 19.09 14.41 -4.73
N ASP A 125 18.13 13.51 -4.54
CA ASP A 125 18.30 12.30 -3.71
C ASP A 125 19.28 11.28 -4.33
N LEU A 126 19.75 11.54 -5.55
CA LEU A 126 20.75 10.74 -6.26
C LEU A 126 22.19 11.24 -6.03
N ILE A 127 22.37 12.50 -5.63
CA ILE A 127 23.70 13.14 -5.57
C ILE A 127 24.59 12.55 -4.46
N ASP A 128 23.99 12.21 -3.33
CA ASP A 128 24.71 11.73 -2.14
C ASP A 128 24.62 10.21 -1.93
N ARG A 129 24.18 9.45 -2.93
CA ARG A 129 24.15 7.98 -2.86
C ARG A 129 25.56 7.43 -3.06
N ARG A 130 26.13 6.88 -1.98
CA ARG A 130 27.36 6.09 -2.00
C ARG A 130 27.06 4.60 -2.03
#